data_AF-A0A7R9HFD4-F1
#
_entry.id   AF-A0A7R9HFD4-F1
#
_cell.length_a   1.000
_cell.length_b   1.000
_cell.length_c   1.000
_cell.angle_alpha   90.00
_cell.angle_beta   90.00
_cell.angle_gamma   90.00
#
_symmetry.space_group_name_H-M   'P 1'
#
loop_
_entity.id
_entity.type
_entity.pdbx_description
1 polymer ?
#
loop_
_entity_poly.entity_id
_entity_poly.type
_entity_poly.pdbx_seq_one_letter_code
_entity_poly.pdbx_strand_id
1 'polypeptide(L)'
;MEECQKRIHSMVDQAKKEAGLPIDKPLTILGMSLSGCEQEETNHKLKQGLLSKYPELSLQYMVCSDTVGSIATALDKGGIVVIAGTGSNALLLNPDGSVHRCGGWGHMLGDEGSAWWTAHKAMKICIDEQDNFVQPPHSTNFVWEAIKRHFNVETR
;
A
#
# COMPACT_ATOMS: atom_id res chain seq x y z
N MET A 1 12.62 -7.08 3.55
CA MET A 1 12.66 -6.49 4.90
C MET A 1 13.81 -5.50 5.05
N GLU A 2 15.05 -5.89 4.77
CA GLU A 2 16.23 -5.01 4.86
C GLU A 2 16.11 -3.72 4.03
N GLU A 3 15.69 -3.82 2.77
CA GLU A 3 15.49 -2.64 1.92
C GLU A 3 14.42 -1.67 2.48
N CYS A 4 13.37 -2.21 3.11
CA CYS A 4 12.35 -1.39 3.77
C CYS A 4 12.95 -0.60 4.94
N GLN A 5 13.75 -1.27 5.78
CA GLN A 5 14.44 -0.63 6.91
C GLN A 5 15.38 0.48 6.44
N LYS A 6 16.17 0.22 5.39
CA LYS A 6 17.08 1.19 4.79
C LYS A 6 16.34 2.43 4.26
N ARG A 7 15.22 2.23 3.57
CA ARG A 7 14.39 3.34 3.05
C ARG A 7 13.78 4.15 4.18
N ILE A 8 13.25 3.50 5.22
CA ILE A 8 12.70 4.19 6.40
C ILE A 8 13.77 5.06 7.05
N HIS A 9 14.95 4.51 7.33
CA HIS A 9 16.07 5.26 7.90
C HIS A 9 16.42 6.48 7.03
N SER A 10 16.60 6.28 5.72
CA SER A 10 16.94 7.35 4.79
C SER A 10 15.89 8.46 4.74
N MET A 11 14.60 8.12 4.80
CA MET A 11 13.52 9.11 4.79
C MET A 11 13.47 9.92 6.09
N VAL A 12 13.69 9.27 7.23
CA VAL A 12 13.71 9.95 8.54
C VAL A 12 14.92 10.88 8.64
N ASP A 13 16.11 10.45 8.22
CA ASP A 13 17.30 11.30 8.21
C ASP A 13 17.11 12.53 7.32
N GLN A 14 16.53 12.34 6.14
CA GLN A 14 16.20 13.43 5.24
C GLN A 14 15.19 14.40 5.90
N ALA A 15 14.14 13.88 6.54
CA ALA A 15 13.16 14.71 7.25
C ALA A 15 13.77 15.48 8.43
N LYS A 16 14.66 14.84 9.22
CA LYS A 16 15.39 15.52 10.30
C LYS A 16 16.23 16.68 9.75
N LYS A 17 16.94 16.44 8.64
CA LYS A 17 17.77 17.46 7.98
C LYS A 17 16.93 18.63 7.47
N GLU A 18 15.81 18.35 6.82
CA GLU A 18 14.87 19.38 6.34
C GLU A 18 14.25 20.19 7.48
N ALA A 19 14.00 19.56 8.63
CA ALA A 19 13.50 20.21 9.84
C ALA A 19 14.59 20.94 10.65
N GLY A 20 15.88 20.87 10.26
CA GLY A 20 16.99 21.44 11.01
C GLY A 20 17.27 20.73 12.35
N LEU A 21 16.85 19.47 12.49
CA LEU A 21 17.07 18.67 13.70
C LEU A 21 18.40 17.92 13.64
N PRO A 22 19.06 17.68 14.78
CA PRO A 22 20.27 16.85 14.83
C PRO A 22 19.97 15.42 14.37
N ILE A 23 20.76 14.90 13.43
CA ILE A 23 20.60 13.54 12.87
C ILE A 23 20.84 12.48 13.94
N ASP A 24 21.82 12.72 14.80
CA ASP A 24 22.26 11.86 15.91
C ASP A 24 21.30 11.84 17.09
N LYS A 25 20.33 12.77 17.15
CA LYS A 25 19.31 12.77 18.19
C LYS A 25 18.17 11.81 17.82
N PRO A 26 17.89 10.76 18.60
CA PRO A 26 16.80 9.85 18.30
C PRO A 26 15.43 10.52 18.45
N LEU A 27 14.48 10.12 17.60
CA LEU A 27 13.08 10.49 17.78
C LEU A 27 12.54 9.85 19.08
N THR A 28 11.60 10.51 19.75
CA THR A 28 10.92 9.92 20.91
C THR A 28 10.13 8.68 20.51
N ILE A 29 9.42 8.77 19.39
CA ILE A 29 8.65 7.66 18.81
C ILE A 29 8.58 7.82 17.30
N LEU A 30 8.62 6.69 16.58
CA LEU A 30 8.37 6.62 15.15
C LEU A 30 7.13 5.73 14.91
N GLY A 31 6.02 6.37 14.54
CA GLY A 31 4.81 5.69 14.09
C GLY A 31 4.89 5.40 12.59
N MET A 32 4.68 4.15 12.21
CA MET A 32 4.77 3.67 10.82
C MET A 32 3.44 3.04 10.42
N SER A 33 2.70 3.72 9.55
CA SER A 33 1.46 3.23 8.96
C SER A 33 1.76 2.72 7.56
N LEU A 34 1.90 1.39 7.40
CA LEU A 34 2.46 0.77 6.20
C LEU A 34 1.48 -0.25 5.60
N SER A 35 1.44 -0.33 4.27
CA SER A 35 0.73 -1.40 3.56
C SER A 35 1.33 -2.77 3.91
N GLY A 36 0.48 -3.77 4.15
CA GLY A 36 0.92 -5.15 4.45
C GLY A 36 1.36 -5.38 5.90
N CYS A 37 1.13 -4.41 6.79
CA CYS A 37 1.49 -4.47 8.21
C CYS A 37 0.32 -4.93 9.12
N GLU A 38 -0.47 -5.88 8.66
CA GLU A 38 -1.54 -6.55 9.43
C GLU A 38 -1.00 -7.67 10.32
N GLN A 39 0.14 -8.26 9.97
CA GLN A 39 0.73 -9.38 10.69
C GLN A 39 1.73 -8.90 11.75
N GLU A 40 1.44 -9.22 13.01
CA GLU A 40 2.25 -8.79 14.15
C GLU A 40 3.69 -9.33 14.08
N GLU A 41 3.90 -10.57 13.61
CA GLU A 41 5.24 -11.16 13.47
C GLU A 41 6.13 -10.35 12.50
N THR A 42 5.57 -9.94 11.35
CA THR A 42 6.28 -9.14 10.35
C THR A 42 6.59 -7.75 10.89
N ASN A 43 5.65 -7.14 11.61
CA ASN A 43 5.84 -5.86 12.28
C ASN A 43 6.93 -5.93 13.35
N HIS A 44 7.00 -7.04 14.10
CA HIS A 44 8.02 -7.28 15.09
C HIS A 44 9.41 -7.40 14.46
N LYS A 45 9.54 -8.16 13.36
CA LYS A 45 10.79 -8.30 12.60
C LYS A 45 11.26 -6.94 12.04
N LEU A 46 10.33 -6.11 11.55
CA LEU A 46 10.64 -4.76 11.09
C LEU A 46 11.22 -3.91 12.23
N LYS A 47 10.52 -3.86 13.38
CA LYS A 47 10.95 -3.12 14.57
C LYS A 47 12.32 -3.58 15.09
N GLN A 48 12.51 -4.89 15.25
CA GLN A 48 13.79 -5.44 15.74
C GLN A 48 14.95 -5.08 14.80
N GLY A 49 14.75 -5.16 13.49
CA GLY A 49 15.81 -4.83 12.53
C GLY A 49 16.13 -3.34 12.45
N LEU A 50 15.14 -2.46 12.68
CA LEU A 50 15.41 -1.02 12.83
C LEU A 50 16.20 -0.73 14.11
N LEU A 51 15.80 -1.32 15.24
CA LEU A 51 16.52 -1.17 16.51
C LEU A 51 17.96 -1.67 16.45
N SER A 52 18.22 -2.79 15.76
CA SER A 52 19.56 -3.36 15.68
C SER A 52 20.48 -2.64 14.69
N LYS A 53 19.96 -2.19 13.54
CA LYS A 53 20.76 -1.53 12.50
C LYS A 53 20.90 -0.02 12.70
N TYR A 54 19.89 0.61 13.30
CA TYR A 54 19.79 2.06 13.42
C TYR A 54 19.33 2.47 14.83
N PRO A 55 20.17 2.23 15.86
CA PRO A 55 19.79 2.47 17.26
C PRO A 55 19.45 3.94 17.55
N GLU A 56 20.07 4.89 16.84
CA GLU A 56 19.85 6.34 17.00
C GLU A 56 18.65 6.87 16.20
N LEU A 57 17.91 6.02 15.49
CA LEU A 57 16.79 6.46 14.65
C LEU A 57 15.60 6.90 15.50
N SER A 58 15.20 6.06 16.47
CA SER A 58 14.07 6.32 17.36
C SER A 58 14.15 5.47 18.63
N LEU A 59 13.74 6.04 19.78
CA LEU A 59 13.65 5.35 21.06
C LEU A 59 12.51 4.31 21.08
N GLN A 60 11.42 4.58 20.36
CA GLN A 60 10.25 3.71 20.30
C GLN A 60 9.71 3.60 18.87
N TYR A 61 9.08 2.47 18.57
CA TYR A 61 8.45 2.20 17.29
C TYR A 61 7.04 1.68 17.49
N MET A 62 6.11 2.22 16.71
CA MET A 62 4.75 1.71 16.55
C MET A 62 4.52 1.39 15.08
N VAL A 63 4.05 0.19 14.77
CA VAL A 63 3.76 -0.25 13.40
C VAL A 63 2.29 -0.61 13.32
N CYS A 64 1.61 -0.08 12.32
CA CYS A 64 0.21 -0.39 12.03
C CYS A 64 -0.04 -0.41 10.52
N SER A 65 -1.20 -0.90 10.10
CA SER A 65 -1.59 -0.86 8.70
C SER A 65 -1.92 0.57 8.27
N ASP A 66 -1.70 0.86 6.98
CA ASP A 66 -2.11 2.09 6.30
C ASP A 66 -3.57 2.50 6.55
N THR A 67 -4.47 1.52 6.62
CA THR A 67 -5.89 1.69 6.98
C THR A 67 -6.08 2.26 8.38
N VAL A 68 -5.35 1.77 9.38
CA VAL A 68 -5.44 2.25 10.77
C VAL A 68 -4.88 3.66 10.88
N GLY A 69 -3.72 3.91 10.26
CA GLY A 69 -3.13 5.26 10.22
C GLY A 69 -4.04 6.29 9.56
N SER A 70 -4.72 5.89 8.48
CA SER A 70 -5.67 6.77 7.77
C SER A 70 -6.88 7.14 8.64
N ILE A 71 -7.46 6.16 9.36
CA ILE A 71 -8.56 6.44 10.30
C ILE A 71 -8.06 7.36 11.42
N ALA A 72 -6.91 7.05 12.04
CA ALA A 72 -6.35 7.83 13.15
C ALA A 72 -6.00 9.27 12.76
N THR A 73 -5.75 9.53 11.47
CA THR A 73 -5.51 10.90 10.97
C THR A 73 -6.81 11.71 10.89
N ALA A 74 -7.94 11.06 10.60
CA ALA A 74 -9.20 11.73 10.32
C ALA A 74 -10.21 11.71 11.47
N LEU A 75 -10.17 10.71 12.35
CA LEU A 75 -11.23 10.41 13.32
C LEU A 75 -10.67 9.92 14.66
N ASP A 76 -11.15 10.51 15.76
CA ASP A 76 -10.68 10.19 17.11
C ASP A 76 -11.33 8.92 17.72
N LYS A 77 -12.51 8.52 17.23
CA LYS A 77 -13.35 7.48 17.86
C LYS A 77 -13.64 6.30 16.93
N GLY A 78 -12.75 6.05 15.97
CA GLY A 78 -12.97 5.05 14.93
C GLY A 78 -13.83 5.55 13.78
N GLY A 79 -13.96 4.71 12.76
CA GLY A 79 -14.68 4.99 11.53
C GLY A 79 -14.39 3.94 10.45
N ILE A 80 -14.75 4.27 9.22
CA ILE A 80 -14.55 3.43 8.05
C ILE A 80 -13.55 4.11 7.11
N VAL A 81 -12.58 3.34 6.63
CA VAL A 81 -11.72 3.73 5.52
C VAL A 81 -11.92 2.78 4.35
N VAL A 82 -11.97 3.34 3.15
CA VAL A 82 -11.92 2.59 1.88
C VAL A 82 -10.79 3.17 1.05
N ILE A 83 -9.75 2.37 0.84
CA ILE A 83 -8.57 2.70 0.05
C ILE A 83 -8.77 2.14 -1.36
N ALA A 84 -8.61 2.98 -2.38
CA ALA A 84 -8.53 2.60 -3.78
C ALA A 84 -7.33 3.30 -4.43
N GLY A 85 -6.19 2.62 -4.42
CA GLY A 85 -4.93 3.06 -5.03
C GLY A 85 -4.44 2.02 -6.02
N THR A 86 -3.15 1.65 -5.94
CA THR A 86 -2.61 0.52 -6.72
C THR A 86 -3.36 -0.78 -6.40
N GLY A 87 -3.57 -1.06 -5.11
CA GLY A 87 -4.48 -2.08 -4.59
C GLY A 87 -5.71 -1.45 -3.90
N SER A 88 -6.55 -2.25 -3.25
CA SER A 88 -7.71 -1.76 -2.50
C SER A 88 -7.92 -2.49 -1.18
N ASN A 89 -8.46 -1.76 -0.20
CA ASN A 89 -8.72 -2.29 1.13
C ASN A 89 -9.84 -1.50 1.83
N ALA A 90 -10.64 -2.16 2.66
CA ALA A 90 -11.60 -1.50 3.52
C ALA A 90 -11.48 -1.98 4.97
N LEU A 91 -11.51 -1.03 5.90
CA LEU A 91 -11.45 -1.31 7.33
C LEU A 91 -12.47 -0.46 8.08
N LEU A 92 -13.24 -1.11 8.96
CA LEU A 92 -14.05 -0.49 10.00
C LEU A 92 -13.32 -0.66 11.33
N LEU A 93 -13.14 0.44 12.05
CA LEU A 93 -12.77 0.47 13.47
C LEU A 93 -13.94 1.08 14.24
N ASN A 94 -14.58 0.29 15.09
CA ASN A 94 -15.68 0.76 15.93
C ASN A 94 -15.17 1.53 17.16
N PRO A 95 -16.00 2.38 17.79
CA PRO A 95 -15.64 3.07 19.04
C PRO A 95 -15.30 2.15 20.21
N ASP A 96 -15.79 0.90 20.20
CA ASP A 96 -15.47 -0.13 21.20
C ASP A 96 -14.13 -0.85 20.93
N GLY A 97 -13.42 -0.46 19.87
CA GLY A 97 -12.16 -1.05 19.45
C GLY A 97 -12.28 -2.29 18.56
N SER A 98 -13.49 -2.78 18.27
CA SER A 98 -13.68 -3.91 17.35
C SER A 98 -13.33 -3.51 15.91
N VAL A 99 -12.73 -4.45 15.17
CA VAL A 99 -12.21 -4.23 13.81
C VAL A 99 -12.85 -5.20 12.84
N HIS A 100 -13.34 -4.69 11.71
CA HIS A 100 -13.82 -5.48 10.59
C HIS A 100 -13.12 -5.07 9.30
N ARG A 101 -12.88 -6.03 8.41
CA ARG A 101 -12.16 -5.82 7.14
C ARG A 101 -12.92 -6.42 5.97
N CYS A 102 -12.75 -5.81 4.80
CA CYS A 102 -13.24 -6.32 3.52
C CYS A 102 -12.22 -6.01 2.42
N GLY A 103 -11.89 -6.99 1.58
CA GLY A 103 -10.82 -6.86 0.59
C GLY A 103 -9.43 -6.88 1.24
N GLY A 104 -8.44 -6.27 0.58
CA GLY A 104 -7.05 -6.26 1.06
C GLY A 104 -6.30 -7.59 0.88
N TRP A 105 -6.82 -8.50 0.07
CA TRP A 105 -6.17 -9.80 -0.22
C TRP A 105 -5.00 -9.70 -1.20
N GLY A 106 -4.79 -8.52 -1.78
CA GLY A 106 -3.77 -8.26 -2.79
C GLY A 106 -4.16 -8.75 -4.18
N HIS A 107 -3.36 -8.32 -5.15
CA HIS A 107 -3.67 -8.36 -6.57
C HIS A 107 -3.88 -9.76 -7.18
N MET A 108 -3.45 -10.83 -6.48
CA MET A 108 -3.66 -12.22 -6.92
C MET A 108 -5.04 -12.77 -6.54
N LEU A 109 -5.62 -12.28 -5.43
CA LEU A 109 -6.83 -12.85 -4.82
C LEU A 109 -7.95 -11.83 -4.60
N GLY A 110 -7.74 -10.56 -4.94
CA GLY A 110 -8.73 -9.50 -4.77
C GLY A 110 -8.28 -8.17 -5.40
N ASP A 111 -8.24 -7.12 -4.58
CA ASP A 111 -8.00 -5.72 -4.98
C ASP A 111 -9.10 -5.16 -5.91
N GLU A 112 -10.35 -5.60 -5.77
CA GLU A 112 -11.48 -5.07 -6.53
C GLU A 112 -11.61 -3.54 -6.37
N GLY A 113 -11.85 -2.84 -7.49
CA GLY A 113 -11.95 -1.37 -7.51
C GLY A 113 -10.61 -0.64 -7.46
N SER A 114 -9.48 -1.34 -7.35
CA SER A 114 -8.15 -0.74 -7.45
C SER A 114 -7.74 -0.40 -8.89
N ALA A 115 -6.65 0.34 -9.03
CA ALA A 115 -6.00 0.58 -10.31
C ALA A 115 -5.51 -0.74 -10.96
N TRP A 116 -4.96 -1.67 -10.17
CA TRP A 116 -4.56 -2.98 -10.69
C TRP A 116 -5.74 -3.75 -11.28
N TRP A 117 -6.83 -3.87 -10.52
CA TRP A 117 -8.02 -4.59 -10.97
C TRP A 117 -8.63 -3.97 -12.22
N THR A 118 -8.68 -2.63 -12.28
CA THR A 118 -9.16 -1.88 -13.44
C THR A 118 -8.30 -2.16 -14.68
N ALA A 119 -6.98 -2.04 -14.56
CA ALA A 119 -6.06 -2.31 -15.66
C ALA A 119 -6.11 -3.77 -16.11
N HIS A 120 -6.13 -4.72 -15.16
CA HIS A 120 -6.24 -6.14 -15.43
C HIS A 120 -7.53 -6.48 -16.19
N LYS A 121 -8.68 -5.95 -15.75
CA LYS A 121 -9.96 -6.15 -16.43
C LYS A 121 -9.95 -5.56 -17.84
N ALA A 122 -9.40 -4.35 -18.00
CA ALA A 122 -9.30 -3.70 -19.31
C ALA A 122 -8.45 -4.52 -20.30
N MET A 123 -7.30 -5.04 -19.85
CA MET A 123 -6.45 -5.93 -20.64
C MET A 123 -7.16 -7.24 -20.97
N LYS A 124 -7.81 -7.87 -19.98
CA LYS A 124 -8.50 -9.14 -20.16
C LYS A 124 -9.64 -9.04 -21.18
N ILE A 125 -10.42 -7.96 -21.15
CA ILE A 125 -11.48 -7.72 -22.14
C ILE A 125 -10.91 -7.64 -23.56
N CYS A 126 -9.79 -6.95 -23.77
CA CYS A 126 -9.16 -6.88 -25.10
C CYS A 126 -8.69 -8.26 -25.58
N ILE A 127 -8.10 -9.05 -24.68
CA ILE A 127 -7.63 -10.41 -25.00
C ILE A 127 -8.82 -11.32 -25.33
N ASP A 128 -9.89 -11.27 -24.53
CA ASP A 128 -11.10 -12.07 -24.75
C ASP A 128 -11.79 -11.74 -26.08
N GLU A 129 -11.80 -10.46 -26.48
CA GLU A 129 -12.31 -10.05 -27.79
C GLU A 129 -11.47 -10.63 -28.93
N GLN A 130 -10.14 -10.53 -28.85
CA GLN A 130 -9.23 -11.05 -29.88
C GLN A 130 -9.27 -12.58 -30.01
N ASP A 131 -9.52 -13.27 -28.91
CA ASP A 131 -9.75 -14.72 -28.90
C ASP A 131 -11.16 -15.12 -29.37
N ASN A 132 -12.03 -14.15 -29.68
CA ASN A 132 -13.46 -14.36 -29.91
C ASN A 132 -14.15 -15.11 -28.76
N PHE A 133 -13.61 -14.99 -27.54
CA PHE A 133 -14.14 -15.67 -26.36
C PHE A 133 -15.36 -14.94 -25.81
N VAL A 134 -15.26 -13.61 -25.65
CA VAL A 134 -16.37 -12.75 -25.22
C VAL A 134 -16.33 -11.45 -26.03
N GLN A 135 -17.47 -11.09 -26.63
CA GLN A 135 -17.61 -9.83 -27.33
C GLN A 135 -17.89 -8.69 -26.34
N PRO A 136 -17.11 -7.59 -26.36
CA PRO A 136 -17.32 -6.48 -25.45
C PRO A 136 -18.54 -5.65 -25.87
N PRO A 137 -19.23 -5.00 -24.92
CA PRO A 137 -20.39 -4.15 -25.24
C PRO A 137 -20.01 -2.84 -25.97
N HIS A 138 -18.73 -2.47 -25.95
CA HIS A 138 -18.18 -1.26 -26.55
C HIS A 138 -16.82 -1.56 -27.20
N SER A 139 -16.37 -0.71 -28.13
CA SER A 139 -15.06 -0.86 -28.77
C SER A 139 -13.91 -0.81 -27.77
N THR A 140 -12.96 -1.73 -27.90
CA THR A 140 -11.74 -1.77 -27.06
C THR A 140 -10.53 -1.13 -27.73
N ASN A 141 -10.65 -0.62 -28.97
CA ASN A 141 -9.52 -0.15 -29.78
C ASN A 141 -8.59 0.80 -29.04
N PHE A 142 -9.13 1.78 -28.33
CA PHE A 142 -8.33 2.73 -27.56
C PHE A 142 -7.50 2.04 -26.45
N VAL A 143 -8.13 1.12 -25.73
CA VAL A 143 -7.49 0.35 -24.66
C VAL A 143 -6.41 -0.55 -25.25
N TRP A 144 -6.70 -1.23 -26.36
CA TRP A 144 -5.74 -2.09 -27.04
C TRP A 144 -4.51 -1.33 -27.55
N GLU A 145 -4.70 -0.16 -28.16
CA GLU A 145 -3.58 0.69 -28.58
C GLU A 145 -2.75 1.18 -27.38
N ALA A 146 -3.39 1.50 -26.25
CA ALA A 146 -2.68 1.89 -25.04
C ALA A 146 -1.83 0.73 -24.47
N ILE A 147 -2.36 -0.49 -24.48
CA ILE A 147 -1.67 -1.71 -24.04
C ILE A 147 -0.44 -1.96 -24.93
N LYS A 148 -0.62 -1.98 -26.25
CA LYS A 148 0.49 -2.18 -27.20
C LYS A 148 1.60 -1.16 -27.01
N ARG A 149 1.24 0.12 -26.84
CA ARG A 149 2.21 1.18 -26.57
C ARG A 149 2.95 0.98 -25.26
N HIS A 150 2.24 0.60 -24.18
CA HIS A 150 2.85 0.44 -22.86
C HIS A 150 3.84 -0.72 -22.81
N PHE A 151 3.46 -1.87 -23.38
CA PHE A 151 4.29 -3.08 -23.37
C PHE A 151 5.22 -3.20 -24.58
N ASN A 152 5.22 -2.21 -25.48
CA ASN A 152 5.98 -2.19 -26.73
C ASN A 152 5.75 -3.45 -27.59
N VAL A 153 4.47 -3.75 -27.83
CA VAL A 153 4.02 -4.94 -28.56
C VAL A 153 3.62 -4.54 -29.98
N GLU A 154 4.30 -5.11 -30.98
CA GLU A 154 4.06 -4.82 -32.41
C GLU A 154 3.01 -5.74 -33.04
N THR A 155 2.97 -7.01 -32.61
CA THR A 155 1.99 -8.02 -33.04
C THR A 155 1.28 -8.62 -31.84
N ARG A 156 0.12 -9.25 -32.08
CA ARG A 156 -0.50 -10.12 -31.07
C ARG A 156 0.47 -11.21 -30.60
#